data_AF-A0A6G1RJX9-F1
#
_entry.id   AF-A0A6G1RJX9-F1
#
_cell.length_a   1.000
_cell.length_b   1.000
_cell.length_c   1.000
_cell.angle_alpha   90.00
_cell.angle_beta   90.00
_cell.angle_gamma   90.00
#
_symmetry.space_group_name_H-M   'P 1'
#
loop_
_entity.id
_entity.type
_entity.pdbx_description
1 polymer ?
#
loop_
_entity_poly.entity_id
_entity_poly.type
_entity_poly.pdbx_seq_one_letter_code
_entity_poly.pdbx_strand_id
1 'polypeptide(L)'
;RAAKLSQASSHLEEYNEMLEFILKWIEKANILVHGSITWNSSSQLRDQFKAYQTMLDESGEIHGDLEAMTERIEYLASVYCTERMSLQVLELGRRTEELQQVIKMRLPNLQDAAKDMKKFEVELRALQDALEQAQATLTSPELGHLSLKEQLSHRQQLLSEMESLKPKVHAVQVCQSGLRIPEEVVTGLPMCHSALRLQEEASHLQHTAIQQCNIMQEAVVQYEQYEQEMKHLQQMIESAHREIQDKPIATSNIQELQVQISRHEELAQKIKGYQEQIAALNSKCKMLTMKAKHATMLLTVTEVEGLSEGMEELDSDLLPAHSAHPSVVMMTAGRCHTLLSPVTEESGEEGTNSEISSPPACRAPSPVAN
;
A
#
# COMPACT_ATOMS: atom_id res chain seq x y z
N ARG A 1 53.22 61.33 -20.00
CA ARG A 1 52.82 60.31 -21.01
C ARG A 1 53.01 58.89 -20.48
N ALA A 2 54.22 58.49 -20.05
CA ALA A 2 54.46 57.15 -19.48
C ALA A 2 53.58 56.82 -18.26
N ALA A 3 53.46 57.73 -17.29
CA ALA A 3 52.59 57.53 -16.12
C ALA A 3 51.10 57.34 -16.48
N LYS A 4 50.57 58.13 -17.44
CA LYS A 4 49.18 58.01 -17.91
C LYS A 4 48.93 56.66 -18.62
N LEU A 5 49.91 56.16 -19.38
CA LEU A 5 49.82 54.85 -20.02
C LEU A 5 49.91 53.71 -19.00
N SER A 6 50.77 53.84 -17.98
CA SER A 6 50.86 52.87 -16.89
C SER A 6 49.55 52.76 -16.10
N GLN A 7 48.92 53.90 -15.79
CA GLN A 7 47.64 53.92 -15.09
C GLN A 7 46.50 53.37 -15.96
N ALA A 8 46.50 53.67 -17.26
CA ALA A 8 45.56 53.07 -18.21
C ALA A 8 45.72 51.54 -18.31
N SER A 9 46.95 51.01 -18.22
CA SER A 9 47.18 49.55 -18.16
C SER A 9 46.52 48.94 -16.93
N SER A 10 46.73 49.54 -15.75
CA SER A 10 46.13 49.09 -14.48
C SER A 10 44.60 49.05 -14.56
N HIS A 11 43.97 50.12 -15.05
CA HIS A 11 42.51 50.16 -15.18
C HIS A 11 41.96 49.17 -16.22
N LEU A 12 42.75 48.84 -17.24
CA LEU A 12 42.39 47.81 -18.21
C LEU A 12 42.53 46.40 -17.63
N GLU A 13 43.54 46.16 -16.79
CA GLU A 13 43.69 44.91 -16.03
C GLU A 13 42.51 44.71 -15.08
N GLU A 14 42.18 45.71 -14.25
CA GLU A 14 41.00 45.69 -13.36
C GLU A 14 39.69 45.45 -14.13
N TYR A 15 39.50 46.12 -15.28
CA TYR A 15 38.34 45.90 -16.15
C TYR A 15 38.24 44.45 -16.63
N ASN A 16 39.37 43.84 -17.02
CA ASN A 16 39.39 42.48 -17.51
C ASN A 16 39.13 41.45 -16.41
N GLU A 17 39.60 41.70 -15.17
CA GLU A 17 39.30 40.84 -14.02
C GLU A 17 37.80 40.81 -13.71
N MET A 18 37.15 41.99 -13.66
CA MET A 18 35.69 42.09 -13.49
C MET A 18 34.94 41.45 -14.66
N LEU A 19 35.40 41.66 -15.89
CA LEU A 19 34.82 41.04 -17.08
C LEU A 19 34.86 39.51 -17.00
N GLU A 20 36.00 38.93 -16.62
CA GLU A 20 36.16 37.48 -16.49
C GLU A 20 35.22 36.90 -15.42
N PHE A 21 35.13 37.57 -14.26
CA PHE A 21 34.22 37.18 -13.20
C PHE A 21 32.76 37.14 -13.66
N ILE A 22 32.27 38.23 -14.27
CA ILE A 22 30.89 38.33 -14.73
C ILE A 22 30.59 37.29 -15.83
N LEU A 23 31.50 37.10 -16.80
CA LEU A 23 31.32 36.10 -17.85
C LEU A 23 31.22 34.68 -17.27
N LYS A 24 32.07 34.34 -16.31
CA LYS A 24 32.04 33.05 -15.62
C LYS A 24 30.76 32.85 -14.84
N TRP A 25 30.27 33.89 -14.18
CA TRP A 25 28.97 33.84 -13.50
C TRP A 25 27.83 33.64 -14.51
N ILE A 26 27.81 34.38 -15.62
CA ILE A 26 26.79 34.25 -16.68
C ILE A 26 26.79 32.82 -17.25
N GLU A 27 27.96 32.22 -17.48
CA GLU A 27 28.07 30.84 -17.95
C GLU A 27 27.45 29.84 -16.97
N LYS A 28 27.84 29.92 -15.68
CA LYS A 28 27.27 29.07 -14.63
C LYS A 28 25.75 29.24 -14.50
N ALA A 29 25.27 30.48 -14.50
CA ALA A 29 23.85 30.80 -14.36
C ALA A 29 23.05 30.27 -15.56
N ASN A 30 23.60 30.35 -16.78
CA ASN A 30 22.98 29.76 -17.95
C ASN A 30 22.86 28.24 -17.84
N ILE A 31 23.92 27.54 -17.42
CA ILE A 31 23.88 26.09 -17.22
C ILE A 31 22.80 25.73 -16.19
N LEU A 32 22.73 26.47 -15.08
CA LEU A 32 21.76 26.20 -14.01
C LEU A 32 20.31 26.43 -14.47
N VAL A 33 20.05 27.54 -15.16
CA VAL A 33 18.69 27.92 -15.62
C VAL A 33 18.21 27.06 -16.79
N HIS A 34 19.09 26.59 -17.65
CA HIS A 34 18.71 25.72 -18.77
C HIS A 34 18.76 24.22 -18.43
N GLY A 35 19.34 23.86 -17.28
CA GLY A 35 19.29 22.50 -16.74
C GLY A 35 17.87 22.06 -16.40
N SER A 36 17.61 20.75 -16.53
CA SER A 36 16.35 20.15 -16.10
C SER A 36 16.29 20.03 -14.57
N ILE A 37 15.12 20.30 -14.00
CA ILE A 37 14.89 20.09 -12.57
C ILE A 37 14.69 18.60 -12.31
N THR A 38 15.42 18.06 -11.33
CA THR A 38 15.23 16.67 -10.86
C THR A 38 14.21 16.64 -9.73
N TRP A 39 13.09 15.95 -9.93
CA TRP A 39 11.93 15.93 -9.03
C TRP A 39 11.87 14.71 -8.10
N ASN A 40 12.90 13.86 -8.09
CA ASN A 40 12.81 12.52 -7.50
C ASN A 40 12.71 12.49 -5.97
N SER A 41 13.24 13.49 -5.28
CA SER A 41 13.24 13.56 -3.82
C SER A 41 13.29 14.99 -3.30
N SER A 42 12.82 15.19 -2.07
CA SER A 42 12.90 16.47 -1.36
C SER A 42 14.35 16.92 -1.16
N SER A 43 15.27 16.00 -0.88
CA SER A 43 16.70 16.31 -0.76
C SER A 43 17.26 16.91 -2.04
N GLN A 44 17.00 16.29 -3.19
CA GLN A 44 17.48 16.79 -4.48
C GLN A 44 16.87 18.14 -4.84
N LEU A 45 15.58 18.36 -4.55
CA LEU A 45 14.95 19.66 -4.75
C LEU A 45 15.55 20.73 -3.82
N ARG A 46 15.85 20.40 -2.56
CA ARG A 46 16.54 21.32 -1.64
C ARG A 46 17.96 21.63 -2.09
N ASP A 47 18.69 20.67 -2.62
CA ASP A 47 20.07 20.88 -3.08
C ASP A 47 20.09 21.74 -4.35
N GLN A 48 19.13 21.54 -5.26
CA GLN A 48 18.92 22.44 -6.40
C GLN A 48 18.51 23.85 -5.94
N PHE A 49 17.57 23.98 -4.99
CA PHE A 49 17.22 25.27 -4.40
C PHE A 49 18.45 26.01 -3.85
N LYS A 50 19.33 25.31 -3.11
CA LYS A 50 20.59 25.89 -2.61
C LYS A 50 21.49 26.35 -3.75
N ALA A 51 21.62 25.58 -4.83
CA ALA A 51 22.41 25.99 -5.99
C ALA A 51 21.87 27.28 -6.62
N TYR A 52 20.56 27.41 -6.78
CA TYR A 52 19.92 28.66 -7.24
C TYR A 52 20.13 29.82 -6.26
N GLN A 53 20.07 29.56 -4.94
CA GLN A 53 20.32 30.58 -3.92
C GLN A 53 21.77 31.06 -3.95
N THR A 54 22.75 30.15 -4.00
CA THR A 54 24.17 30.50 -4.13
C THR A 54 24.43 31.32 -5.38
N MET A 55 23.85 30.95 -6.53
CA MET A 55 24.01 31.74 -7.76
C MET A 55 23.42 33.15 -7.64
N LEU A 56 22.31 33.30 -6.92
CA LEU A 56 21.72 34.61 -6.64
C LEU A 56 22.59 35.44 -5.70
N ASP A 57 23.15 34.83 -4.66
CA ASP A 57 24.02 35.49 -3.69
C ASP A 57 25.33 35.95 -4.35
N GLU A 58 25.96 35.10 -5.19
CA GLU A 58 27.14 35.45 -6.00
C GLU A 58 26.88 36.65 -6.93
N SER A 59 25.63 36.85 -7.36
CA SER A 59 25.28 37.93 -8.27
C SER A 59 25.20 39.32 -7.61
N GLY A 60 25.27 39.38 -6.27
CA GLY A 60 25.21 40.64 -5.52
C GLY A 60 26.39 41.58 -5.79
N GLU A 61 27.55 41.04 -6.17
CA GLU A 61 28.77 41.80 -6.46
C GLU A 61 28.77 42.39 -7.89
N ILE A 62 28.02 41.77 -8.81
CA ILE A 62 28.07 42.11 -10.25
C ILE A 62 27.61 43.54 -10.53
N HIS A 63 26.62 44.06 -9.80
CA HIS A 63 26.17 45.44 -10.04
C HIS A 63 27.28 46.44 -9.73
N GLY A 64 27.99 46.25 -8.61
CA GLY A 64 29.15 47.06 -8.24
C GLY A 64 30.29 46.93 -9.24
N ASP A 65 30.55 45.72 -9.75
CA ASP A 65 31.54 45.49 -10.80
C ASP A 65 31.19 46.22 -12.10
N LEU A 66 29.92 46.21 -12.53
CA LEU A 66 29.47 46.91 -13.73
C LEU A 66 29.60 48.44 -13.59
N GLU A 67 29.30 48.98 -12.41
CA GLU A 67 29.52 50.40 -12.09
C GLU A 67 31.01 50.73 -12.12
N ALA A 68 31.84 49.93 -11.45
CA ALA A 68 33.28 50.10 -11.44
C ALA A 68 33.85 50.02 -12.86
N MET A 69 33.45 49.03 -13.68
CA MET A 69 33.84 48.92 -15.09
C MET A 69 33.51 50.18 -15.87
N THR A 70 32.34 50.80 -15.63
CA THR A 70 31.93 52.05 -16.27
C THR A 70 32.87 53.20 -15.90
N GLU A 71 33.24 53.36 -14.63
CA GLU A 71 34.23 54.36 -14.19
C GLU A 71 35.60 54.15 -14.86
N ARG A 72 36.04 52.89 -15.03
CA ARG A 72 37.33 52.58 -15.69
C ARG A 72 37.25 52.94 -17.17
N ILE A 73 36.13 52.62 -17.83
CA ILE A 73 35.87 53.02 -19.23
C ILE A 73 35.95 54.54 -19.41
N GLU A 74 35.37 55.32 -18.48
CA GLU A 74 35.42 56.79 -18.53
C GLU A 74 36.86 57.32 -18.43
N TYR A 75 37.68 56.76 -17.54
CA TYR A 75 39.11 57.10 -17.47
C TYR A 75 39.84 56.77 -18.78
N LEU A 76 39.61 55.56 -19.30
CA LEU A 76 40.28 55.00 -20.48
C LEU A 76 39.88 55.74 -21.77
N ALA A 77 38.69 56.32 -21.84
CA ALA A 77 38.22 57.15 -22.96
C ALA A 77 39.15 58.35 -23.24
N SER A 78 39.88 58.82 -22.22
CA SER A 78 40.87 59.89 -22.37
C SER A 78 42.21 59.44 -22.98
N VAL A 79 42.37 58.14 -23.25
CA VAL A 79 43.59 57.49 -23.72
C VAL A 79 43.37 56.73 -25.03
N TYR A 80 42.22 56.08 -25.23
CA TYR A 80 41.86 55.39 -26.47
C TYR A 80 40.33 55.25 -26.64
N CYS A 81 39.87 54.70 -27.78
CA CYS A 81 38.45 54.51 -28.08
C CYS A 81 37.84 53.35 -27.27
N THR A 82 36.81 53.63 -26.47
CA THR A 82 36.19 52.69 -25.53
C THR A 82 34.75 52.29 -25.87
N GLU A 83 34.20 52.74 -27.02
CA GLU A 83 32.79 52.51 -27.40
C GLU A 83 32.35 51.05 -27.31
N ARG A 84 33.21 50.11 -27.76
CA ARG A 84 32.92 48.67 -27.69
C ARG A 84 32.86 48.15 -26.25
N MET A 85 33.69 48.68 -25.37
CA MET A 85 33.71 48.29 -23.94
C MET A 85 32.42 48.76 -23.27
N SER A 86 31.96 49.98 -23.56
CA SER A 86 30.67 50.49 -23.07
C SER A 86 29.50 49.60 -23.51
N LEU A 87 29.46 49.19 -24.78
CA LEU A 87 28.43 48.27 -25.27
C LEU A 87 28.50 46.89 -24.59
N GLN A 88 29.70 46.40 -24.29
CA GLN A 88 29.90 45.13 -23.59
C GLN A 88 29.34 45.19 -22.16
N VAL A 89 29.63 46.25 -21.40
CA VAL A 89 29.11 46.43 -20.03
C VAL A 89 27.58 46.49 -20.02
N LEU A 90 26.97 47.20 -20.97
CA LEU A 90 25.51 47.25 -21.11
C LEU A 90 24.90 45.86 -21.38
N GLU A 91 25.50 45.08 -22.27
CA GLU A 91 25.03 43.72 -22.59
C GLU A 91 25.23 42.75 -21.42
N LEU A 92 26.35 42.85 -20.68
CA LEU A 92 26.60 42.07 -19.47
C LEU A 92 25.57 42.39 -18.38
N GLY A 93 25.25 43.67 -18.19
CA GLY A 93 24.21 44.12 -17.26
C GLY A 93 22.85 43.54 -17.61
N ARG A 94 22.44 43.67 -18.88
CA ARG A 94 21.17 43.10 -19.38
C ARG A 94 21.09 41.59 -19.16
N ARG A 95 22.12 40.83 -19.55
CA ARG A 95 22.14 39.37 -19.39
C ARG A 95 22.12 38.94 -17.93
N THR A 96 22.85 39.64 -17.08
CA THR A 96 22.89 39.36 -15.64
C THR A 96 21.52 39.57 -15.02
N GLU A 97 20.87 40.69 -15.33
CA GLU A 97 19.54 41.00 -14.83
C GLU A 97 18.50 39.97 -15.30
N GLU A 98 18.51 39.58 -16.57
CA GLU A 98 17.63 38.54 -17.11
C GLU A 98 17.79 37.21 -16.36
N LEU A 99 19.02 36.76 -16.14
CA LEU A 99 19.31 35.53 -15.41
C LEU A 99 18.91 35.62 -13.94
N GLN A 100 19.19 36.75 -13.27
CA GLN A 100 18.74 37.01 -11.90
C GLN A 100 17.22 36.95 -11.78
N GLN A 101 16.48 37.54 -12.73
CA GLN A 101 15.01 37.51 -12.71
C GLN A 101 14.48 36.08 -12.85
N VAL A 102 15.04 35.28 -13.77
CA VAL A 102 14.64 33.87 -13.92
C VAL A 102 14.94 33.07 -12.65
N ILE A 103 16.11 33.27 -12.02
CA ILE A 103 16.49 32.63 -10.76
C ILE A 103 15.52 33.02 -9.64
N LYS A 104 15.27 34.32 -9.44
CA LYS A 104 14.35 34.86 -8.42
C LYS A 104 12.93 34.31 -8.58
N MET A 105 12.45 34.17 -9.82
CA MET A 105 11.13 33.60 -10.11
C MET A 105 11.05 32.10 -9.82
N ARG A 106 12.12 31.33 -10.05
CA ARG A 106 12.14 29.87 -9.85
C ARG A 106 12.35 29.45 -8.39
N LEU A 107 13.12 30.21 -7.62
CA LEU A 107 13.45 29.91 -6.22
C LEU A 107 12.24 29.58 -5.33
N PRO A 108 11.18 30.42 -5.24
CA PRO A 108 10.05 30.12 -4.36
C PRO A 108 9.33 28.84 -4.78
N ASN A 109 9.16 28.61 -6.09
CA ASN A 109 8.52 27.40 -6.62
C ASN A 109 9.32 26.13 -6.25
N LEU A 110 10.64 26.17 -6.39
CA LEU A 110 11.51 25.05 -5.98
C LEU A 110 11.45 24.80 -4.47
N GLN A 111 11.45 25.86 -3.66
CA GLN A 111 11.36 25.74 -2.21
C GLN A 111 10.04 25.08 -1.79
N ASP A 112 8.95 25.52 -2.39
CA ASP A 112 7.61 25.05 -2.08
C ASP A 112 7.39 23.61 -2.57
N ALA A 113 7.87 23.27 -3.77
CA ALA A 113 7.88 21.89 -4.24
C ALA A 113 8.74 20.98 -3.33
N ALA A 114 9.89 21.45 -2.84
CA ALA A 114 10.71 20.68 -1.91
C ALA A 114 9.99 20.40 -0.58
N LYS A 115 9.19 21.36 -0.09
CA LYS A 115 8.37 21.21 1.13
C LYS A 115 7.25 20.20 0.92
N ASP A 116 6.51 20.28 -0.19
CA ASP A 116 5.41 19.35 -0.47
C ASP A 116 5.96 17.94 -0.69
N MET A 117 7.05 17.81 -1.44
CA MET A 117 7.74 16.54 -1.63
C MET A 117 8.18 15.95 -0.28
N LYS A 118 8.64 16.79 0.66
CA LYS A 118 9.01 16.30 1.99
C LYS A 118 7.82 15.75 2.75
N LYS A 119 6.67 16.42 2.68
CA LYS A 119 5.44 15.95 3.32
C LYS A 119 5.00 14.62 2.72
N PHE A 120 5.01 14.51 1.39
CA PHE A 120 4.68 13.28 0.70
C PHE A 120 5.61 12.12 1.10
N GLU A 121 6.93 12.33 1.16
CA GLU A 121 7.89 11.33 1.65
C GLU A 121 7.60 10.86 3.10
N VAL A 122 7.17 11.79 3.96
CA VAL A 122 6.88 11.48 5.37
C VAL A 122 5.60 10.66 5.49
N GLU A 123 4.52 11.08 4.83
CA GLU A 123 3.25 10.34 4.86
C GLU A 123 3.39 8.96 4.20
N LEU A 124 4.14 8.87 3.09
CA LEU A 124 4.40 7.61 2.41
C LEU A 124 5.14 6.62 3.33
N ARG A 125 6.16 7.09 4.04
CA ARG A 125 6.88 6.26 5.02
C ARG A 125 5.98 5.87 6.20
N ALA A 126 5.17 6.79 6.70
CA ALA A 126 4.24 6.50 7.79
C ALA A 126 3.16 5.46 7.42
N LEU A 127 2.75 5.41 6.15
CA LEU A 127 1.88 4.36 5.61
C LEU A 127 2.64 3.03 5.48
N GLN A 128 3.85 3.04 4.91
CA GLN A 128 4.68 1.86 4.77
C GLN A 128 4.96 1.20 6.14
N ASP A 129 5.44 1.95 7.11
CA ASP A 129 5.78 1.44 8.46
C ASP A 129 4.55 0.82 9.13
N ALA A 130 3.36 1.42 8.94
CA ALA A 130 2.13 0.92 9.53
C ALA A 130 1.62 -0.35 8.86
N LEU A 131 1.82 -0.47 7.54
CA LEU A 131 1.47 -1.66 6.79
C LEU A 131 2.41 -2.83 7.16
N GLU A 132 3.72 -2.57 7.23
CA GLU A 132 4.72 -3.55 7.68
C GLU A 132 4.41 -4.03 9.11
N GLN A 133 4.05 -3.11 10.02
CA GLN A 133 3.63 -3.48 11.38
C GLN A 133 2.41 -4.39 11.37
N ALA A 134 1.38 -4.07 10.59
CA ALA A 134 0.18 -4.87 10.54
C ALA A 134 0.41 -6.25 9.89
N GLN A 135 1.27 -6.32 8.88
CA GLN A 135 1.70 -7.59 8.27
C GLN A 135 2.52 -8.44 9.26
N ALA A 136 3.36 -7.84 10.09
CA ALA A 136 4.10 -8.54 11.14
C ALA A 136 3.15 -9.14 12.20
N THR A 137 2.12 -8.40 12.61
CA THR A 137 1.07 -8.92 13.52
C THR A 137 0.37 -10.13 12.91
N LEU A 138 0.17 -10.17 11.59
CA LEU A 138 -0.49 -11.26 10.88
C LEU A 138 0.38 -12.50 10.66
N THR A 139 1.68 -12.31 10.46
CA THR A 139 2.64 -13.37 10.12
C THR A 139 3.35 -13.93 11.36
N SER A 140 3.01 -13.47 12.57
CA SER A 140 3.62 -14.00 13.80
C SER A 140 3.40 -15.52 13.91
N PRO A 141 4.47 -16.33 14.03
CA PRO A 141 4.38 -17.79 14.16
C PRO A 141 3.68 -18.21 15.47
N GLU A 142 3.64 -17.32 16.46
CA GLU A 142 2.98 -17.56 17.76
C GLU A 142 1.46 -17.73 17.61
N LEU A 143 0.86 -17.17 16.56
CA LEU A 143 -0.57 -17.30 16.27
C LEU A 143 -1.00 -18.77 16.14
N GLY A 144 -0.14 -19.66 15.64
CA GLY A 144 -0.45 -21.07 15.45
C GLY A 144 -0.68 -21.85 16.75
N HIS A 145 -0.19 -21.34 17.88
CA HIS A 145 -0.27 -21.99 19.20
C HIS A 145 -1.45 -21.50 20.05
N LEU A 146 -2.13 -20.44 19.61
CA LEU A 146 -3.24 -19.83 20.34
C LEU A 146 -4.56 -20.59 20.13
N SER A 147 -5.46 -20.47 21.10
CA SER A 147 -6.83 -20.96 20.95
C SER A 147 -7.60 -20.18 19.87
N LEU A 148 -8.66 -20.77 19.31
CA LEU A 148 -9.49 -20.10 18.29
C LEU A 148 -10.03 -18.74 18.77
N LYS A 149 -10.35 -18.62 20.06
CA LYS A 149 -10.87 -17.38 20.64
C LYS A 149 -9.80 -16.30 20.76
N GLU A 150 -8.57 -16.68 21.10
CA GLU A 150 -7.43 -15.77 21.11
C GLU A 150 -7.02 -15.40 19.68
N GLN A 151 -6.99 -16.35 18.74
CA GLN A 151 -6.74 -16.04 17.33
C GLN A 151 -7.78 -15.04 16.80
N LEU A 152 -9.06 -15.21 17.14
CA LEU A 152 -10.11 -14.26 16.79
C LEU A 152 -9.84 -12.86 17.38
N SER A 153 -9.46 -12.77 18.65
CA SER A 153 -9.19 -11.46 19.28
C SER A 153 -8.02 -10.73 18.62
N HIS A 154 -6.95 -11.46 18.27
CA HIS A 154 -5.80 -10.88 17.54
C HIS A 154 -6.22 -10.35 16.16
N ARG A 155 -7.09 -11.07 15.43
CA ARG A 155 -7.59 -10.61 14.13
C ARG A 155 -8.57 -9.44 14.23
N GLN A 156 -9.38 -9.39 15.29
CA GLN A 156 -10.22 -8.23 15.58
C GLN A 156 -9.40 -6.99 15.91
N GLN A 157 -8.31 -7.14 16.66
CA GLN A 157 -7.36 -6.04 16.91
C GLN A 157 -6.75 -5.54 15.59
N LEU A 158 -6.29 -6.45 14.73
CA LEU A 158 -5.79 -6.10 13.41
C LEU A 158 -6.83 -5.32 12.58
N LEU A 159 -8.11 -5.71 12.61
CA LEU A 159 -9.15 -4.93 11.92
C LEU A 159 -9.25 -3.50 12.44
N SER A 160 -9.10 -3.29 13.76
CA SER A 160 -9.00 -1.94 14.33
C SER A 160 -7.76 -1.19 13.84
N GLU A 161 -6.62 -1.89 13.68
CA GLU A 161 -5.40 -1.31 13.11
C GLU A 161 -5.59 -0.94 11.63
N MET A 162 -6.28 -1.76 10.84
CA MET A 162 -6.63 -1.49 9.43
C MET A 162 -7.49 -0.22 9.30
N GLU A 163 -8.44 0.02 10.21
CA GLU A 163 -9.24 1.25 10.21
C GLU A 163 -8.36 2.50 10.39
N SER A 164 -7.25 2.38 11.13
CA SER A 164 -6.28 3.47 11.30
C SER A 164 -5.41 3.73 10.06
N LEU A 165 -5.34 2.79 9.10
CA LEU A 165 -4.63 2.97 7.82
C LEU A 165 -5.40 3.87 6.86
N LYS A 166 -6.74 3.89 6.92
CA LYS A 166 -7.59 4.73 6.04
C LYS A 166 -7.19 6.21 6.01
N PRO A 167 -7.06 6.91 7.16
CA PRO A 167 -6.62 8.31 7.15
C PRO A 167 -5.19 8.48 6.64
N LYS A 168 -4.30 7.48 6.81
CA LYS A 168 -2.93 7.54 6.29
C LYS A 168 -2.90 7.41 4.76
N VAL A 169 -3.65 6.46 4.21
CA VAL A 169 -3.85 6.34 2.74
C VAL A 169 -4.39 7.65 2.17
N HIS A 170 -5.39 8.24 2.83
CA HIS A 170 -5.93 9.52 2.41
C HIS A 170 -4.91 10.66 2.48
N ALA A 171 -4.11 10.73 3.55
CA ALA A 171 -3.04 11.73 3.69
C ALA A 171 -1.99 11.61 2.56
N VAL A 172 -1.61 10.39 2.18
CA VAL A 172 -0.73 10.11 1.04
C VAL A 172 -1.35 10.61 -0.27
N GLN A 173 -2.64 10.34 -0.52
CA GLN A 173 -3.35 10.82 -1.71
C GLN A 173 -3.45 12.34 -1.79
N VAL A 174 -3.74 13.01 -0.66
CA VAL A 174 -3.77 14.47 -0.57
C VAL A 174 -2.38 15.04 -0.84
N CYS A 175 -1.32 14.45 -0.27
CA CYS A 175 0.04 14.88 -0.54
C CYS A 175 0.43 14.68 -2.00
N GLN A 176 0.07 13.54 -2.61
CA GLN A 176 0.37 13.22 -4.01
C GLN A 176 -0.31 14.20 -4.97
N SER A 177 -1.61 14.45 -4.79
CA SER A 177 -2.36 15.41 -5.61
C SER A 177 -1.91 16.87 -5.40
N GLY A 178 -1.36 17.19 -4.23
CA GLY A 178 -0.81 18.50 -3.90
C GLY A 178 0.63 18.74 -4.38
N LEU A 179 1.29 17.78 -5.02
CA LEU A 179 2.65 17.95 -5.50
C LEU A 179 2.74 18.98 -6.62
N ARG A 180 3.55 20.03 -6.42
CA ARG A 180 3.87 21.04 -7.43
C ARG A 180 4.93 20.55 -8.42
N ILE A 181 4.64 19.46 -9.13
CA ILE A 181 5.52 18.88 -10.15
C ILE A 181 4.79 18.77 -11.50
N PRO A 182 5.50 18.79 -12.64
CA PRO A 182 4.86 18.62 -13.95
C PRO A 182 4.15 17.26 -14.06
N GLU A 183 2.95 17.24 -14.65
CA GLU A 183 2.09 16.05 -14.74
C GLU A 183 2.77 14.89 -15.47
N GLU A 184 3.59 15.21 -16.48
CA GLU A 184 4.37 14.23 -17.25
C GLU A 184 5.43 13.52 -16.41
N VAL A 185 5.87 14.15 -15.30
CA VAL A 185 6.87 13.61 -14.38
C VAL A 185 6.21 12.84 -13.23
N VAL A 186 4.99 13.21 -12.83
CA VAL A 186 4.25 12.56 -11.73
C VAL A 186 4.15 11.05 -11.95
N THR A 187 3.74 10.65 -13.16
CA THR A 187 3.52 9.24 -13.50
C THR A 187 4.82 8.45 -13.59
N GLY A 188 5.96 9.10 -13.86
CA GLY A 188 7.27 8.46 -13.89
C GLY A 188 7.95 8.35 -12.52
N LEU A 189 7.39 8.97 -11.48
CA LEU A 189 8.05 9.09 -10.19
C LEU A 189 7.97 7.77 -9.38
N PRO A 190 9.10 7.17 -8.95
CA PRO A 190 9.09 5.92 -8.17
C PRO A 190 8.25 5.99 -6.89
N MET A 191 8.19 7.17 -6.25
CA MET A 191 7.39 7.36 -5.04
C MET A 191 5.89 7.35 -5.32
N CYS A 192 5.44 7.84 -6.48
CA CYS A 192 4.03 7.76 -6.87
C CYS A 192 3.60 6.32 -7.16
N HIS A 193 4.46 5.53 -7.82
CA HIS A 193 4.25 4.09 -7.98
C HIS A 193 4.19 3.37 -6.62
N SER A 194 5.12 3.71 -5.72
CA SER A 194 5.15 3.13 -4.36
C SER A 194 3.89 3.47 -3.56
N ALA A 195 3.39 4.71 -3.68
CA ALA A 195 2.15 5.14 -3.03
C ALA A 195 0.94 4.34 -3.53
N LEU A 196 0.81 4.14 -4.84
CA LEU A 196 -0.25 3.34 -5.43
C LEU A 196 -0.17 1.89 -4.93
N ARG A 197 1.01 1.29 -4.99
CA ARG A 197 1.23 -0.08 -4.52
C ARG A 197 0.85 -0.25 -3.04
N LEU A 198 1.30 0.66 -2.17
CA LEU A 198 0.97 0.60 -0.73
C LEU A 198 -0.53 0.79 -0.47
N GLN A 199 -1.23 1.60 -1.28
CA GLN A 199 -2.68 1.73 -1.19
C GLN A 199 -3.40 0.44 -1.59
N GLU A 200 -2.94 -0.23 -2.66
CA GLU A 200 -3.47 -1.52 -3.09
C GLU A 200 -3.21 -2.60 -2.04
N GLU A 201 -1.98 -2.68 -1.51
CA GLU A 201 -1.61 -3.61 -0.44
C GLU A 201 -2.44 -3.38 0.83
N ALA A 202 -2.67 -2.12 1.24
CA ALA A 202 -3.53 -1.80 2.39
C ALA A 202 -4.98 -2.25 2.17
N SER A 203 -5.50 -2.04 0.96
CA SER A 203 -6.87 -2.45 0.59
C SER A 203 -7.02 -3.97 0.57
N HIS A 204 -6.03 -4.66 -0.02
CA HIS A 204 -5.95 -6.11 -0.05
C HIS A 204 -5.89 -6.67 1.37
N LEU A 205 -4.97 -6.14 2.21
CA LEU A 205 -4.80 -6.57 3.59
C LEU A 205 -6.10 -6.40 4.41
N GLN A 206 -6.81 -5.29 4.22
CA GLN A 206 -8.10 -5.07 4.85
C GLN A 206 -9.13 -6.12 4.42
N HIS A 207 -9.23 -6.41 3.12
CA HIS A 207 -10.16 -7.42 2.62
C HIS A 207 -9.86 -8.80 3.21
N THR A 208 -8.59 -9.23 3.18
CA THR A 208 -8.15 -10.48 3.78
C THR A 208 -8.45 -10.53 5.27
N ALA A 209 -8.13 -9.48 6.04
CA ALA A 209 -8.38 -9.42 7.47
C ALA A 209 -9.87 -9.58 7.83
N ILE A 210 -10.77 -8.96 7.05
CA ILE A 210 -12.23 -9.07 7.23
C ILE A 210 -12.68 -10.52 7.01
N GLN A 211 -12.27 -11.12 5.89
CA GLN A 211 -12.63 -12.49 5.55
C GLN A 211 -12.16 -13.47 6.64
N GLN A 212 -10.94 -13.27 7.16
CA GLN A 212 -10.36 -14.09 8.22
C GLN A 212 -11.15 -13.97 9.53
N CYS A 213 -11.54 -12.74 9.92
CA CYS A 213 -12.37 -12.54 11.10
C CYS A 213 -13.71 -13.25 10.97
N ASN A 214 -14.34 -13.21 9.79
CA ASN A 214 -15.62 -13.87 9.56
C ASN A 214 -15.50 -15.41 9.68
N ILE A 215 -14.49 -16.00 9.03
CA ILE A 215 -14.25 -17.45 9.11
C ILE A 215 -13.94 -17.87 10.55
N MET A 216 -13.09 -17.11 11.25
CA MET A 216 -12.72 -17.42 12.63
C MET A 216 -13.90 -17.25 13.59
N GLN A 217 -14.71 -16.21 13.41
CA GLN A 217 -15.91 -15.98 14.22
C GLN A 217 -16.92 -17.12 14.05
N GLU A 218 -17.14 -17.59 12.83
CA GLU A 218 -17.99 -18.75 12.56
C GLU A 218 -17.42 -20.02 13.22
N ALA A 219 -16.11 -20.25 13.09
CA ALA A 219 -15.45 -21.41 13.70
C ALA A 219 -15.58 -21.42 15.23
N VAL A 220 -15.39 -20.27 15.89
CA VAL A 220 -15.55 -20.12 17.34
C VAL A 220 -16.97 -20.43 17.77
N VAL A 221 -17.99 -19.86 17.09
CA VAL A 221 -19.41 -20.11 17.40
C VAL A 221 -19.76 -21.59 17.21
N GLN A 222 -19.30 -22.21 16.12
CA GLN A 222 -19.54 -23.64 15.87
C GLN A 222 -18.84 -24.53 16.91
N TYR A 223 -17.65 -24.15 17.37
CA TYR A 223 -16.93 -24.90 18.41
C TYR A 223 -17.62 -24.80 19.77
N GLU A 224 -18.12 -23.62 20.14
CA GLU A 224 -18.90 -23.42 21.36
C GLU A 224 -20.21 -24.24 21.33
N GLN A 225 -20.89 -24.30 20.18
CA GLN A 225 -22.08 -25.14 19.99
C GLN A 225 -21.74 -26.64 20.12
N TYR A 226 -20.65 -27.08 19.49
CA TYR A 226 -20.13 -28.43 19.61
C TYR A 226 -19.89 -28.81 21.08
N GLU A 227 -19.25 -27.94 21.87
CA GLU A 227 -18.97 -28.22 23.28
C GLU A 227 -20.26 -28.36 24.11
N GLN A 228 -21.28 -27.52 23.84
CA GLN A 228 -22.56 -27.59 24.52
C GLN A 228 -23.32 -28.88 24.20
N GLU A 229 -23.36 -29.28 22.93
CA GLU A 229 -24.03 -30.49 22.49
C GLU A 229 -23.30 -31.75 22.99
N MET A 230 -21.97 -31.75 22.99
CA MET A 230 -21.18 -32.84 23.56
C MET A 230 -21.42 -33.00 25.06
N LYS A 231 -21.45 -31.91 25.82
CA LYS A 231 -21.81 -31.93 27.25
C LYS A 231 -23.23 -32.47 27.47
N HIS A 232 -24.19 -32.06 26.65
CA HIS A 232 -25.57 -32.56 26.73
C HIS A 232 -25.66 -34.07 26.47
N LEU A 233 -25.04 -34.56 25.40
CA LEU A 233 -25.03 -35.99 25.07
C LEU A 233 -24.33 -36.82 26.15
N GLN A 234 -23.23 -36.32 26.72
CA GLN A 234 -22.55 -36.97 27.85
C GLN A 234 -23.45 -37.06 29.07
N GLN A 235 -24.19 -36.00 29.41
CA GLN A 235 -25.17 -36.02 30.52
C GLN A 235 -26.31 -37.02 30.27
N MET A 236 -26.81 -37.13 29.03
CA MET A 236 -27.85 -38.09 28.67
C MET A 236 -27.35 -39.54 28.80
N ILE A 237 -26.12 -39.82 28.35
CA ILE A 237 -25.47 -41.12 28.52
C ILE A 237 -25.30 -41.45 30.01
N GLU A 238 -24.81 -40.51 30.80
CA GLU A 238 -24.55 -40.71 32.22
C GLU A 238 -25.84 -40.89 33.03
N SER A 239 -26.90 -40.17 32.69
CA SER A 239 -28.24 -40.39 33.24
C SER A 239 -28.79 -41.78 32.90
N ALA A 240 -28.62 -42.24 31.66
CA ALA A 240 -29.06 -43.57 31.24
C ALA A 240 -28.27 -44.67 31.94
N HIS A 241 -26.95 -44.52 32.11
CA HIS A 241 -26.14 -45.45 32.89
C HIS A 241 -26.55 -45.49 34.36
N ARG A 242 -26.84 -44.32 34.96
CA ARG A 242 -27.33 -44.24 36.34
C ARG A 242 -28.66 -44.96 36.51
N GLU A 243 -29.59 -44.81 35.56
CA GLU A 243 -30.88 -45.51 35.59
C GLU A 243 -30.74 -47.04 35.51
N ILE A 244 -29.75 -47.53 34.74
CA ILE A 244 -29.41 -48.96 34.69
C ILE A 244 -28.81 -49.45 36.02
N GLN A 245 -28.01 -48.63 36.71
CA GLN A 245 -27.35 -48.98 37.97
C GLN A 245 -28.27 -48.88 39.21
N ASP A 246 -29.13 -47.86 39.28
CA ASP A 246 -29.93 -47.54 40.47
C ASP A 246 -31.16 -48.42 40.67
N LYS A 247 -31.54 -49.23 39.67
CA LYS A 247 -32.63 -50.22 39.78
C LYS A 247 -32.08 -51.61 40.14
N PRO A 248 -32.03 -51.99 41.43
CA PRO A 248 -31.62 -53.33 41.82
C PRO A 248 -32.58 -54.38 41.25
N ILE A 249 -32.04 -55.55 40.92
CA ILE A 249 -32.82 -56.69 40.43
C ILE A 249 -33.62 -57.26 41.61
N ALA A 250 -34.84 -56.78 41.83
CA ALA A 250 -35.74 -57.31 42.85
C ALA A 250 -36.45 -58.55 42.28
N THR A 251 -35.92 -59.73 42.61
CA THR A 251 -36.41 -61.00 42.05
C THR A 251 -37.53 -61.59 42.89
N SER A 252 -38.77 -61.23 42.58
CA SER A 252 -39.98 -61.91 43.08
C SER A 252 -40.78 -62.64 41.99
N ASN A 253 -40.71 -62.19 40.73
CA ASN A 253 -41.49 -62.75 39.62
C ASN A 253 -40.71 -62.70 38.28
N ILE A 254 -40.83 -63.75 37.45
CA ILE A 254 -40.23 -63.85 36.10
C ILE A 254 -40.73 -62.74 35.17
N GLN A 255 -42.01 -62.36 35.27
CA GLN A 255 -42.57 -61.29 34.44
C GLN A 255 -41.97 -59.91 34.74
N GLU A 256 -41.67 -59.63 36.01
CA GLU A 256 -41.01 -58.37 36.42
C GLU A 256 -39.57 -58.30 35.89
N LEU A 257 -38.86 -59.43 35.92
CA LEU A 257 -37.53 -59.60 35.34
C LEU A 257 -37.53 -59.36 33.82
N GLN A 258 -38.50 -59.91 33.09
CA GLN A 258 -38.62 -59.73 31.64
C GLN A 258 -38.81 -58.25 31.27
N VAL A 259 -39.68 -57.54 32.00
CA VAL A 259 -39.92 -56.10 31.79
C VAL A 259 -38.67 -55.28 32.10
N GLN A 260 -37.91 -55.66 33.13
CA GLN A 260 -36.66 -54.98 33.49
C GLN A 260 -35.56 -55.18 32.43
N ILE A 261 -35.42 -56.40 31.90
CA ILE A 261 -34.48 -56.69 30.80
C ILE A 261 -34.81 -55.85 29.57
N SER A 262 -36.08 -55.83 29.14
CA SER A 262 -36.50 -55.02 27.98
C SER A 262 -36.23 -53.52 28.18
N ARG A 263 -36.43 -52.99 29.38
CA ARG A 263 -36.09 -51.59 29.69
C ARG A 263 -34.58 -51.33 29.65
N HIS A 264 -33.76 -52.25 30.15
CA HIS A 264 -32.30 -52.13 30.09
C HIS A 264 -31.79 -52.22 28.64
N GLU A 265 -32.38 -53.09 27.81
CA GLU A 265 -32.09 -53.13 26.37
C GLU A 265 -32.44 -51.82 25.67
N GLU A 266 -33.60 -51.23 25.97
CA GLU A 266 -34.00 -49.94 25.41
C GLU A 266 -33.02 -48.82 25.78
N LEU A 267 -32.59 -48.76 27.05
CA LEU A 267 -31.59 -47.79 27.52
C LEU A 267 -30.22 -48.02 26.87
N ALA A 268 -29.78 -49.27 26.72
CA ALA A 268 -28.54 -49.61 26.03
C ALA A 268 -28.58 -49.15 24.56
N GLN A 269 -29.73 -49.28 23.90
CA GLN A 269 -29.90 -48.83 22.53
C GLN A 269 -29.90 -47.29 22.41
N LYS A 270 -30.49 -46.58 23.37
CA LYS A 270 -30.39 -45.09 23.45
C LYS A 270 -28.95 -44.63 23.67
N ILE A 271 -28.21 -45.26 24.59
CA ILE A 271 -26.80 -44.96 24.83
C ILE A 271 -25.98 -45.11 23.56
N LYS A 272 -26.18 -46.22 22.81
CA LYS A 272 -25.52 -46.43 21.53
C LYS A 272 -25.84 -45.31 20.52
N GLY A 273 -27.10 -44.90 20.41
CA GLY A 273 -27.50 -43.79 19.55
C GLY A 273 -26.84 -42.45 19.92
N TYR A 274 -26.69 -42.15 21.21
CA TYR A 274 -25.97 -40.96 21.67
C TYR A 274 -24.47 -41.02 21.36
N GLN A 275 -23.85 -42.21 21.47
CA GLN A 275 -22.44 -42.41 21.10
C GLN A 275 -22.19 -42.19 19.60
N GLU A 276 -23.12 -42.63 18.75
CA GLU A 276 -23.07 -42.39 17.30
C GLU A 276 -23.19 -40.89 16.98
N GLN A 277 -24.06 -40.16 17.69
CA GLN A 277 -24.16 -38.70 17.56
C GLN A 277 -22.87 -37.99 17.95
N ILE A 278 -22.23 -38.40 19.06
CA ILE A 278 -20.91 -37.87 19.46
C ILE A 278 -19.85 -38.12 18.35
N ALA A 279 -19.84 -39.30 17.75
CA ALA A 279 -18.90 -39.62 16.66
C ALA A 279 -19.11 -38.72 15.43
N ALA A 280 -20.36 -38.48 15.04
CA ALA A 280 -20.70 -37.56 13.96
C ALA A 280 -20.28 -36.11 14.29
N LEU A 281 -20.53 -35.67 15.52
CA LEU A 281 -20.16 -34.34 16.02
C LEU A 281 -18.63 -34.12 15.98
N ASN A 282 -17.85 -35.11 16.42
CA ASN A 282 -16.40 -35.10 16.38
C ASN A 282 -15.85 -34.97 14.95
N SER A 283 -16.47 -35.66 13.98
CA SER A 283 -16.09 -35.55 12.56
C SER A 283 -16.30 -34.13 12.03
N LYS A 284 -17.45 -33.50 12.36
CA LYS A 284 -17.75 -32.11 11.99
C LYS A 284 -16.74 -31.12 12.59
N CYS A 285 -16.36 -31.32 13.86
CA CYS A 285 -15.36 -30.50 14.56
C CYS A 285 -13.97 -30.55 13.90
N LYS A 286 -13.51 -31.73 13.46
CA LYS A 286 -12.24 -31.87 12.72
C LYS A 286 -12.22 -31.05 11.44
N MET A 287 -13.30 -31.06 10.67
CA MET A 287 -13.42 -30.26 9.44
C MET A 287 -13.35 -28.76 9.75
N LEU A 288 -14.05 -28.30 10.78
CA LEU A 288 -14.03 -26.89 11.21
C LEU A 288 -12.61 -26.43 11.58
N THR A 289 -11.89 -27.27 12.34
CA THR A 289 -10.49 -26.99 12.72
C THR A 289 -9.58 -26.86 11.49
N MET A 290 -9.74 -27.74 10.50
CA MET A 290 -8.97 -27.66 9.24
C MET A 290 -9.28 -26.38 8.47
N LYS A 291 -10.55 -25.96 8.39
CA LYS A 291 -10.94 -24.71 7.73
C LYS A 291 -10.33 -23.48 8.41
N ALA A 292 -10.36 -23.42 9.75
CA ALA A 292 -9.77 -22.32 10.51
C ALA A 292 -8.23 -22.25 10.34
N LYS A 293 -7.56 -23.40 10.33
CA LYS A 293 -6.12 -23.49 10.06
C LYS A 293 -5.76 -23.06 8.63
N HIS A 294 -6.52 -23.50 7.62
CA HIS A 294 -6.31 -23.08 6.23
C HIS A 294 -6.49 -21.58 6.05
N ALA A 295 -7.51 -20.99 6.67
CA ALA A 295 -7.71 -19.54 6.66
C ALA A 295 -6.45 -18.83 7.21
N THR A 296 -5.90 -19.32 8.32
CA THR A 296 -4.66 -18.77 8.89
C THR A 296 -3.44 -18.95 7.97
N MET A 297 -3.34 -20.06 7.24
CA MET A 297 -2.23 -20.31 6.30
C MET A 297 -2.24 -19.40 5.07
N LEU A 298 -3.41 -18.97 4.59
CA LEU A 298 -3.52 -18.01 3.47
C LEU A 298 -2.86 -16.64 3.77
N LEU A 299 -2.37 -16.41 4.99
CA LEU A 299 -1.68 -15.20 5.42
C LEU A 299 -0.15 -15.31 5.34
N THR A 300 0.41 -16.51 5.38
CA THR A 300 1.88 -16.71 5.36
C THR A 300 2.43 -16.83 3.95
N VAL A 301 1.58 -17.16 2.97
CA VAL A 301 1.93 -17.06 1.56
C VAL A 301 1.58 -15.66 1.10
N THR A 302 2.43 -14.68 1.44
CA THR A 302 2.62 -13.57 0.51
C THR A 302 3.10 -14.19 -0.79
N GLU A 303 2.45 -13.90 -1.92
CA GLU A 303 2.96 -14.19 -3.27
C GLU A 303 4.27 -13.41 -3.48
N VAL A 304 5.34 -13.87 -2.84
CA VAL A 304 6.71 -13.57 -3.22
C VAL A 304 7.11 -14.77 -4.06
N GLU A 305 7.35 -14.53 -5.34
CA GLU A 305 7.92 -15.52 -6.25
C GLU A 305 9.16 -16.16 -5.61
N GLY A 306 9.04 -17.46 -5.30
CA GLY A 306 10.18 -18.34 -5.03
C GLY A 306 10.21 -18.98 -3.64
N LEU A 307 10.39 -20.30 -3.65
CA LEU A 307 10.74 -21.24 -2.56
C LEU A 307 9.52 -21.88 -1.86
N SER A 308 9.04 -23.01 -2.38
CA SER A 308 9.54 -24.38 -2.16
C SER A 308 8.99 -25.01 -0.87
N GLU A 309 8.17 -26.03 -1.11
CA GLU A 309 7.74 -27.15 -0.25
C GLU A 309 8.59 -27.44 1.00
N GLY A 310 7.90 -27.74 2.11
CA GLY A 310 8.48 -28.56 3.18
C GLY A 310 7.76 -28.48 4.52
N MET A 311 7.58 -29.66 5.13
CA MET A 311 7.34 -29.94 6.55
C MET A 311 5.86 -30.01 6.99
N GLU A 312 5.20 -31.16 6.81
CA GLU A 312 5.25 -32.39 7.63
C GLU A 312 4.20 -32.41 8.75
N GLU A 313 3.26 -33.35 8.59
CA GLU A 313 2.36 -33.84 9.64
C GLU A 313 3.16 -34.56 10.73
N LEU A 314 3.00 -34.10 11.97
CA LEU A 314 3.32 -34.84 13.18
C LEU A 314 2.14 -34.64 14.13
N ASP A 315 1.30 -35.67 14.29
CA ASP A 315 1.44 -36.58 15.44
C ASP A 315 0.21 -37.53 15.51
N SER A 316 0.46 -38.82 15.31
CA SER A 316 -0.46 -39.91 15.66
C SER A 316 0.38 -41.14 15.96
N ASP A 317 1.09 -41.10 17.08
CA ASP A 317 1.55 -42.30 17.75
C ASP A 317 0.45 -42.88 18.63
N LEU A 318 0.08 -44.12 18.34
CA LEU A 318 0.11 -45.28 19.25
C LEU A 318 -0.86 -46.37 18.73
N LEU A 319 -0.38 -47.29 17.87
CA LEU A 319 -0.59 -48.75 17.98
C LEU A 319 0.36 -49.50 17.01
N PRO A 320 0.88 -50.70 17.37
CA PRO A 320 2.01 -51.31 16.68
C PRO A 320 1.63 -52.36 15.61
N ALA A 321 2.31 -52.21 14.46
CA ALA A 321 2.92 -53.21 13.58
C ALA A 321 2.08 -54.28 12.82
N HIS A 322 2.64 -54.58 11.63
CA HIS A 322 2.32 -55.61 10.63
C HIS A 322 1.27 -55.16 9.57
N SER A 323 1.49 -55.21 8.26
CA SER A 323 2.51 -55.87 7.42
C SER A 323 2.41 -55.40 5.95
N ALA A 324 3.56 -55.36 5.27
CA ALA A 324 3.80 -55.68 3.85
C ALA A 324 3.00 -54.96 2.73
N HIS A 325 3.69 -54.10 1.98
CA HIS A 325 3.44 -53.83 0.56
C HIS A 325 3.99 -54.99 -0.31
N PRO A 326 3.45 -55.22 -1.53
CA PRO A 326 3.99 -54.53 -2.70
C PRO A 326 2.96 -54.15 -3.80
N SER A 327 3.17 -52.95 -4.35
CA SER A 327 3.13 -52.56 -5.78
C SER A 327 2.11 -53.20 -6.73
N VAL A 328 1.26 -52.35 -7.34
CA VAL A 328 0.89 -52.47 -8.76
C VAL A 328 0.94 -51.10 -9.43
N VAL A 329 1.82 -50.99 -10.43
CA VAL A 329 1.88 -49.93 -11.44
C VAL A 329 0.71 -50.12 -12.40
N MET A 330 -0.05 -49.07 -12.66
CA MET A 330 -0.89 -48.97 -13.86
C MET A 330 -0.58 -47.64 -14.54
N MET A 331 0.02 -47.72 -15.72
CA MET A 331 0.00 -46.65 -16.70
C MET A 331 -1.31 -46.71 -17.49
N THR A 332 -1.94 -45.56 -17.78
CA THR A 332 -2.29 -45.18 -19.17
C THR A 332 -2.87 -43.78 -19.29
N ALA A 333 -2.63 -43.20 -20.46
CA ALA A 333 -2.86 -41.84 -20.91
C ALA A 333 -4.33 -41.39 -20.94
N GLY A 334 -4.52 -40.07 -20.80
CA GLY A 334 -5.78 -39.37 -21.04
C GLY A 334 -5.60 -37.87 -21.13
N ARG A 335 -5.22 -37.40 -22.32
CA ARG A 335 -5.08 -36.01 -22.76
C ARG A 335 -6.45 -35.31 -22.77
N CYS A 336 -6.63 -34.20 -22.05
CA CYS A 336 -7.62 -33.16 -22.35
C CYS A 336 -7.20 -31.83 -21.69
N HIS A 337 -6.76 -30.88 -22.51
CA HIS A 337 -6.78 -29.45 -22.18
C HIS A 337 -8.24 -28.98 -22.27
N THR A 338 -8.73 -28.21 -21.29
CA THR A 338 -9.72 -27.14 -21.56
C THR A 338 -9.62 -26.06 -20.48
N LEU A 339 -9.05 -24.92 -20.90
CA LEU A 339 -9.23 -23.61 -20.27
C LEU A 339 -10.69 -23.20 -20.42
N LEU A 340 -11.31 -22.70 -19.35
CA LEU A 340 -12.62 -22.02 -19.44
C LEU A 340 -12.44 -20.56 -19.02
N SER A 341 -12.26 -19.71 -20.05
CA SER A 341 -12.63 -18.30 -20.01
C SER A 341 -14.12 -18.17 -20.37
N PRO A 342 -14.88 -17.24 -19.77
CA PRO A 342 -16.22 -16.92 -20.24
C PRO A 342 -16.17 -15.96 -21.45
N VAL A 343 -17.05 -16.29 -22.39
CA VAL A 343 -17.30 -15.66 -23.69
C VAL A 343 -17.93 -14.27 -23.54
N THR A 344 -17.43 -13.33 -24.35
CA THR A 344 -18.11 -12.07 -24.71
C THR A 344 -19.13 -12.37 -25.82
N GLU A 345 -20.42 -12.16 -25.54
CA GLU A 345 -21.45 -12.08 -26.58
C GLU A 345 -21.43 -10.69 -27.22
N GLU A 346 -20.80 -10.60 -28.39
CA GLU A 346 -21.04 -9.57 -29.38
C GLU A 346 -21.86 -10.23 -30.51
N SER A 347 -23.11 -9.83 -30.67
CA SER A 347 -23.89 -10.15 -31.86
C SER A 347 -24.67 -8.91 -32.24
N GLY A 348 -24.20 -8.25 -33.30
CA GLY A 348 -24.92 -7.18 -33.97
C GLY A 348 -25.88 -7.74 -35.01
N GLU A 349 -27.06 -7.15 -35.13
CA GLU A 349 -27.85 -7.10 -36.36
C GLU A 349 -28.54 -5.73 -36.47
N GLU A 350 -28.37 -5.12 -37.65
CA GLU A 350 -29.05 -3.90 -38.12
C GLU A 350 -30.51 -4.16 -38.51
N GLY A 351 -31.38 -3.15 -38.44
CA GLY A 351 -32.50 -3.05 -39.39
C GLY A 351 -33.86 -2.49 -38.94
N THR A 352 -33.96 -1.16 -38.90
CA THR A 352 -35.08 -0.34 -39.44
C THR A 352 -36.51 -0.32 -38.85
N ASN A 353 -36.92 0.93 -38.54
CA ASN A 353 -38.19 1.62 -38.87
C ASN A 353 -39.34 1.78 -37.85
N SER A 354 -39.84 3.03 -37.86
CA SER A 354 -41.18 3.56 -37.51
C SER A 354 -41.35 4.07 -36.07
N GLU A 355 -41.22 5.37 -35.80
CA GLU A 355 -42.12 6.52 -36.07
C GLU A 355 -43.16 6.78 -34.96
N ILE A 356 -43.37 8.08 -34.67
CA ILE A 356 -44.49 8.72 -33.92
C ILE A 356 -44.31 8.70 -32.38
N SER A 357 -44.37 9.77 -31.59
CA SER A 357 -44.88 11.14 -31.75
C SER A 357 -44.23 12.05 -30.69
N SER A 358 -43.96 13.30 -31.04
CA SER A 358 -43.88 14.45 -30.13
C SER A 358 -44.30 15.67 -30.94
N PRO A 359 -45.18 16.54 -30.40
CA PRO A 359 -44.81 17.97 -30.29
C PRO A 359 -45.55 18.67 -29.11
N PRO A 360 -45.54 20.02 -28.97
CA PRO A 360 -44.39 20.86 -28.66
C PRO A 360 -44.69 21.96 -27.58
N ALA A 361 -43.65 22.73 -27.25
CA ALA A 361 -43.58 24.12 -26.80
C ALA A 361 -44.84 24.94 -26.43
N CYS A 362 -44.73 25.74 -25.33
CA CYS A 362 -44.84 27.22 -25.29
C CYS A 362 -45.03 27.71 -23.83
N ARG A 363 -44.10 28.46 -23.24
CA ARG A 363 -44.04 29.95 -23.15
C ARG A 363 -45.11 30.63 -22.27
N ALA A 364 -44.64 31.05 -21.07
CA ALA A 364 -44.87 32.34 -20.35
C ALA A 364 -46.31 32.72 -19.87
N PRO A 365 -46.51 33.75 -19.01
CA PRO A 365 -45.57 34.63 -18.29
C PRO A 365 -45.86 34.77 -16.77
N SER A 366 -45.03 35.60 -16.11
CA SER A 366 -45.10 36.10 -14.72
C SER A 366 -46.46 36.70 -14.30
N PRO A 367 -46.63 36.98 -13.00
CA PRO A 367 -46.61 38.41 -12.62
C PRO A 367 -45.86 38.74 -11.31
N VAL A 368 -45.47 40.00 -11.28
CA VAL A 368 -44.89 40.80 -10.18
C VAL A 368 -45.86 40.95 -9.01
N ALA A 369 -45.35 40.97 -7.76
CA ALA A 369 -45.72 41.97 -6.76
C ALA A 369 -44.84 41.90 -5.49
N ASN A 370 -44.42 43.11 -5.08
CA ASN A 370 -43.82 43.58 -3.82
C ASN A 370 -42.35 43.27 -3.51
#